data_AF-A0A938F668-F1
#
_entry.id   AF-A0A938F668-F1
#
_cell.length_a   1.000
_cell.length_b   1.000
_cell.length_c   1.000
_cell.angle_alpha   90.00
_cell.angle_beta   90.00
_cell.angle_gamma   90.00
#
_symmetry.space_group_name_H-M   'P 1'
#
loop_
_entity.id
_entity.type
_entity.pdbx_description
1 polymer ?
#
loop_
_entity_poly.entity_id
_entity_poly.type
_entity_poly.pdbx_seq_one_letter_code
_entity_poly.pdbx_strand_id
1 'polypeptide(L)' 'MARQRASELALSENELVIAREELDTLKDQIYVLHCAVVDARRDLEKPRQTKETLAELISWLLEAAEPVTAASFSPALRP' A
#
# COMPACT_ATOMS: atom_id res chain seq x y z
N MET A 1 20.22 -9.50 -35.02
CA MET A 1 20.01 -8.09 -34.61
C MET A 1 18.54 -7.79 -34.31
N ALA A 2 17.58 -7.93 -35.24
CA ALA A 2 16.16 -7.59 -34.98
C ALA A 2 15.45 -8.44 -33.90
N ARG A 3 15.72 -9.76 -33.82
CA ARG A 3 15.16 -10.63 -32.77
C ARG A 3 15.62 -10.26 -31.35
N GLN A 4 16.86 -9.79 -31.22
CA GLN A 4 17.46 -9.48 -29.93
C GLN A 4 16.92 -8.16 -29.36
N ARG A 5 16.72 -7.16 -30.24
CA ARG A 5 16.00 -5.93 -29.87
C ARG A 5 14.53 -6.19 -29.53
N ALA A 6 13.87 -7.09 -30.25
CA ALA A 6 12.47 -7.45 -29.94
C ALA A 6 12.33 -8.14 -28.57
N SER A 7 13.29 -9.00 -28.19
CA SER A 7 13.29 -9.62 -26.84
C SER A 7 13.61 -8.63 -25.73
N GLU A 8 14.52 -7.68 -25.96
CA GLU A 8 14.83 -6.61 -25.01
C GLU A 8 13.63 -5.67 -24.79
N LEU A 9 12.89 -5.34 -25.86
CA LEU A 9 11.68 -4.53 -25.76
C LEU A 9 10.58 -5.25 -24.96
N ALA A 10 10.38 -6.55 -25.22
CA ALA A 10 9.40 -7.36 -24.50
C ALA A 10 9.75 -7.55 -23.02
N LEU A 11 11.05 -7.68 -22.69
CA LEU A 11 11.51 -7.69 -21.29
C LEU A 11 11.25 -6.35 -20.61
N SER A 12 11.56 -5.23 -21.27
CA SER A 12 11.29 -3.88 -20.75
C SER A 12 9.79 -3.61 -20.59
N GLU A 13 8.94 -4.05 -21.51
CA GLU A 13 7.48 -3.95 -21.40
C GLU A 13 6.96 -4.77 -20.22
N ASN A 14 7.44 -6.01 -20.05
CA ASN A 14 7.07 -6.84 -18.90
C ASN A 14 7.52 -6.21 -17.56
N GLU A 15 8.73 -5.65 -17.50
CA GLU A 15 9.21 -4.93 -16.32
C GLU A 15 8.34 -3.71 -15.99
N LEU A 16 7.90 -2.96 -17.01
CA LEU A 16 6.98 -1.83 -16.82
C LEU A 16 5.59 -2.27 -16.36
N VAL A 17 5.09 -3.40 -16.85
CA VAL A 17 3.81 -3.98 -16.40
C VAL A 17 3.90 -4.38 -14.93
N ILE A 18 4.97 -5.09 -14.53
CA ILE A 18 5.22 -5.48 -13.14
C ILE A 18 5.31 -4.24 -12.24
N ALA A 19 6.10 -3.24 -12.62
CA ALA A 19 6.24 -2.01 -11.83
C ALA A 19 4.91 -1.23 -11.69
N ARG A 20 4.05 -1.29 -12.71
CA ARG A 20 2.71 -0.69 -12.65
C ARG A 20 1.79 -1.46 -11.71
N GLU A 21 1.80 -2.79 -11.79
CA GLU A 21 1.01 -3.65 -10.90
C GLU A 21 1.43 -3.48 -9.43
N GLU A 22 2.73 -3.39 -9.17
CA GLU A 22 3.27 -3.09 -7.84
C GLU A 22 2.82 -1.71 -7.34
N LEU A 23 2.85 -0.69 -8.22
CA LEU A 23 2.39 0.66 -7.89
C LEU A 23 0.88 0.70 -7.62
N ASP A 24 0.07 0.03 -8.43
CA ASP A 24 -1.37 -0.01 -8.26
C ASP A 24 -1.74 -0.79 -6.98
N THR A 25 -1.04 -1.89 -6.68
CA THR A 25 -1.17 -2.62 -5.41
C THR A 25 -0.85 -1.73 -4.21
N LEU A 26 0.24 -0.97 -4.27
CA LEU A 26 0.61 -0.04 -3.19
C LEU A 26 -0.44 1.06 -3.00
N LYS A 27 -1.02 1.59 -4.07
CA LYS A 27 -2.11 2.58 -3.98
C LYS A 27 -3.33 2.00 -3.28
N ASP A 28 -3.71 0.77 -3.60
CA ASP A 28 -4.84 0.10 -2.97
C ASP A 28 -4.59 -0.11 -1.47
N GLN A 29 -3.39 -0.52 -1.08
CA GLN A 29 -2.99 -0.64 0.32
C GLN A 29 -3.04 0.71 1.05
N ILE A 30 -2.51 1.78 0.44
CA ILE A 30 -2.58 3.14 0.99
C ILE A 30 -4.02 3.62 1.11
N TYR A 31 -4.88 3.27 0.16
CA TYR A 31 -6.31 3.61 0.20
C TYR A 31 -7.00 2.94 1.41
N VAL A 32 -6.73 1.66 1.66
CA VAL A 32 -7.27 0.96 2.84
C VAL A 32 -6.80 1.61 4.14
N LEU A 33 -5.51 1.97 4.24
CA LEU A 33 -4.98 2.70 5.39
C LEU A 33 -5.64 4.07 5.56
N HIS A 34 -5.90 4.79 4.46
CA HIS A 34 -6.63 6.06 4.50
C HIS A 34 -8.03 5.89 5.10
N CYS A 35 -8.78 4.86 4.68
CA CYS A 35 -10.09 4.54 5.24
C CYS A 35 -10.00 4.26 6.74
N ALA A 36 -9.06 3.41 7.16
CA ALA A 36 -8.85 3.09 8.58
C ALA A 36 -8.56 4.34 9.42
N VAL A 37 -7.76 5.28 8.90
CA VAL A 37 -7.48 6.56 9.59
C VAL A 37 -8.72 7.45 9.67
N VAL A 38 -9.50 7.55 8.60
CA VAL A 38 -10.74 8.37 8.58
C VAL A 38 -11.74 7.83 9.60
N ASP A 39 -11.92 6.53 9.65
CA ASP A 39 -12.90 5.91 10.53
C ASP A 39 -12.42 5.90 11.98
N ALA A 40 -11.12 5.69 12.23
CA ALA A 40 -10.52 5.91 13.55
C ALA A 40 -10.76 7.35 14.06
N ARG A 41 -10.60 8.36 13.21
CA ARG A 41 -10.89 9.76 13.58
C ARG A 41 -12.36 9.96 13.95
N ARG A 42 -13.28 9.43 13.13
CA ARG A 42 -14.73 9.50 13.40
C ARG A 42 -15.11 8.77 14.68
N ASP A 43 -14.50 7.62 14.94
CA ASP A 43 -14.77 6.84 16.14
C ASP A 43 -14.26 7.56 17.38
N LEU A 44 -13.08 8.17 17.34
CA LEU A 44 -12.55 8.97 18.45
C LEU A 44 -13.43 10.17 18.82
N GLU A 45 -14.27 10.69 17.91
CA GLU A 45 -15.23 11.76 18.19
C GLU A 45 -16.48 11.26 18.96
N LYS A 46 -16.72 9.95 19.01
CA LYS A 46 -17.88 9.38 19.70
C LYS A 46 -17.70 9.45 21.22
N PRO A 47 -18.73 9.87 21.98
CA PRO A 47 -18.66 9.89 23.44
C PRO A 47 -18.64 8.48 24.02
N ARG A 48 -17.98 8.31 25.18
CA ARG A 48 -17.85 7.04 25.94
C ARG A 48 -17.12 5.93 25.19
N GLN A 49 -15.87 6.16 24.85
CA GLN A 49 -14.97 5.08 24.42
C GLN A 49 -14.62 4.16 25.60
N THR A 50 -14.67 2.86 25.35
CA THR A 50 -14.23 1.83 26.29
C THR A 50 -12.79 1.43 25.95
N LYS A 51 -12.14 0.68 26.85
CA LYS A 51 -10.80 0.15 26.56
C LYS A 51 -10.85 -0.81 25.37
N GLU A 52 -11.92 -1.59 25.30
CA GLU A 52 -12.18 -2.60 24.27
C GLU A 52 -12.34 -1.94 22.90
N THR A 53 -13.17 -0.90 22.79
CA THR A 53 -13.38 -0.17 21.52
C THR A 53 -12.12 0.57 21.06
N LEU A 54 -11.30 1.08 21.98
CA LEU A 54 -10.00 1.65 21.62
C LEU A 54 -9.01 0.59 21.12
N ALA A 55 -9.00 -0.60 21.73
CA ALA A 55 -8.16 -1.71 21.30
C ALA A 55 -8.55 -2.21 19.89
N GLU A 56 -9.85 -2.30 19.59
CA GLU A 56 -10.37 -2.65 18.27
C GLU A 56 -9.94 -1.64 17.20
N LEU A 57 -10.09 -0.34 17.49
CA LEU A 57 -9.67 0.74 16.59
C LEU A 57 -8.16 0.68 16.31
N ILE A 58 -7.34 0.47 17.34
CA ILE A 58 -5.89 0.33 17.19
C ILE A 58 -5.54 -0.94 16.41
N SER A 59 -6.20 -2.07 16.68
CA SER A 59 -5.98 -3.33 15.94
C SER A 59 -6.22 -3.11 14.46
N TRP A 60 -7.34 -2.48 14.11
CA TRP A 60 -7.67 -2.20 12.72
C TRP A 60 -6.67 -1.27 12.04
N LEU A 61 -6.22 -0.21 12.73
CA LEU A 61 -5.18 0.67 12.18
C LEU A 61 -3.88 -0.09 11.90
N LEU A 62 -3.48 -0.98 12.80
CA LEU A 62 -2.27 -1.80 12.63
C LEU A 62 -2.44 -2.79 11.47
N GLU A 63 -3.58 -3.46 11.38
CA GLU A 63 -3.91 -4.37 10.27
C GLU A 63 -3.87 -3.67 8.90
N ALA A 64 -4.39 -2.44 8.82
CA ALA A 64 -4.35 -1.64 7.59
C ALA A 64 -2.95 -1.08 7.27
N ALA A 65 -2.11 -0.86 8.29
CA ALA A 65 -0.75 -0.35 8.12
C ALA A 65 0.25 -1.45 7.74
N GLU A 66 0.06 -2.69 8.22
CA GLU A 66 0.93 -3.84 7.97
C GLU A 66 1.30 -4.06 6.49
N PRO A 67 0.36 -4.06 5.52
CA PRO A 67 0.73 -4.25 4.11
C PRO A 67 1.61 -3.11 3.58
N VAL A 68 1.38 -1.88 4.05
CA VAL A 68 2.14 -0.69 3.62
C VAL A 68 3.55 -0.70 4.21
N THR A 69 3.72 -1.14 5.45
CA THR A 69 5.04 -1.28 6.08
C THR A 69 5.83 -2.47 5.50
N ALA A 70 5.15 -3.57 5.19
CA ALA A 70 5.73 -4.76 4.58
C ALA A 70 6.17 -4.53 3.12
N ALA A 71 5.50 -3.61 2.39
CA ALA A 71 5.83 -3.27 1.02
C ALA A 71 7.26 -2.74 0.83
N SER A 72 8.03 -2.54 1.90
CA SER A 72 9.41 -2.03 1.90
C SER A 72 9.53 -0.79 1.03
N PHE A 73 9.45 0.39 1.64
CA PHE A 73 9.89 1.62 1.01
C PHE A 73 11.39 1.52 0.71
N SER A 74 11.78 0.78 -0.32
CA SER A 74 13.09 0.90 -0.93
C SER A 74 12.99 2.19 -1.73
N PRO A 75 13.57 3.31 -1.25
CA PRO A 75 13.65 4.47 -2.10
C PRO A 75 14.46 4.01 -3.31
N ALA A 76 13.85 4.02 -4.49
CA ALA A 76 14.61 3.98 -5.72
C ALA A 76 15.49 5.23 -5.70
N LEU A 77 16.67 5.12 -5.09
CA LEU A 77 17.79 6.03 -5.27
C LEU A 77 18.10 5.94 -6.76
N ARG A 78 17.45 6.83 -7.50
CA ARG A 78 17.69 7.05 -8.91
C ARG A 78 19.09 7.71 -8.98
N PRO A 79 20.09 7.07 -9.61
CA PRO A 79 21.38 7.71 -9.88
C PRO A 79 21.25 8.87 -10.87
#